data_AF-Q4FZ50-F1
#
_entry.id   AF-Q4FZ50-F1
#
_cell.length_a   1.000
_cell.length_b   1.000
_cell.length_c   1.000
_cell.angle_alpha   90.00
_cell.angle_beta   90.00
_cell.angle_gamma   90.00
#
_symmetry.space_group_name_H-M   'P 1'
#
loop_
_entity.id
_entity.type
_entity.pdbx_description
1 polymer ?
#
loop_
_entity_poly.entity_id
_entity_poly.type
_entity_poly.pdbx_seq_one_letter_code
_entity_poly.pdbx_strand_id
1 'polypeptide(L)'
;MSARALLLTTATLLLLVAAARAGQPLAGGWSPIRNVSDPHIQELGGWAVTEHVRRANDGLRFGEVTGGEEQVVSGMNYKLVLDATDADGKVAAYGAFVYEQSWTNTRELVSFAPAS
;
A
#
# COMPACT_ATOMS: atom_id res chain seq x y z
N MET A 1 -21.94 -68.61 -19.28
CA MET A 1 -22.45 -67.36 -19.91
C MET A 1 -23.25 -66.65 -18.83
N SER A 2 -22.91 -65.50 -18.26
CA SER A 2 -22.03 -64.41 -18.69
C SER A 2 -21.60 -63.62 -17.44
N ALA A 3 -20.38 -63.08 -17.48
CA ALA A 3 -19.78 -62.22 -16.47
C ALA A 3 -20.50 -60.87 -16.31
N ARG A 4 -20.25 -60.17 -15.19
CA ARG A 4 -20.09 -58.69 -15.06
C ARG A 4 -19.86 -58.33 -13.58
N ALA A 5 -18.61 -58.19 -13.16
CA ALA A 5 -17.79 -56.96 -13.20
C ALA A 5 -18.05 -56.07 -11.97
N LEU A 6 -17.21 -56.22 -10.94
CA LEU A 6 -17.08 -55.26 -9.84
C LEU A 6 -16.36 -54.01 -10.35
N LEU A 7 -16.99 -52.85 -10.22
CA LEU A 7 -16.38 -51.54 -10.49
C LEU A 7 -15.78 -50.99 -9.19
N LEU A 8 -14.45 -51.07 -9.07
CA LEU A 8 -13.67 -50.33 -8.10
C LEU A 8 -13.42 -48.93 -8.68
N THR A 9 -14.14 -47.91 -8.19
CA THR A 9 -13.88 -46.52 -8.56
C THR A 9 -12.76 -45.98 -7.68
N THR A 10 -11.56 -45.83 -8.24
CA THR A 10 -10.45 -45.11 -7.60
C THR A 10 -10.73 -43.61 -7.66
N ALA A 11 -10.89 -42.96 -6.50
CA ALA A 11 -11.00 -41.51 -6.40
C ALA A 11 -9.61 -40.88 -6.53
N THR A 12 -9.29 -40.34 -7.71
CA THR A 12 -8.11 -39.50 -7.92
C THR A 12 -8.39 -38.09 -7.42
N LEU A 13 -7.80 -37.72 -6.28
CA LEU A 13 -7.82 -36.36 -5.76
C LEU A 13 -6.90 -35.47 -6.61
N LEU A 14 -7.47 -34.63 -7.49
CA LEU A 14 -6.72 -33.57 -8.16
C LEU A 14 -6.40 -32.45 -7.15
N LEU A 15 -5.12 -32.30 -6.80
CA LEU A 15 -4.61 -31.12 -6.12
C LEU A 15 -4.42 -29.98 -7.13
N LEU A 16 -5.33 -29.00 -7.12
CA LEU A 16 -5.16 -27.74 -7.85
C LEU A 16 -4.22 -26.82 -7.08
N VAL A 17 -2.95 -26.78 -7.47
CA VAL A 17 -2.02 -25.74 -6.98
C VAL A 17 -2.19 -24.51 -7.85
N ALA A 18 -3.03 -23.57 -7.41
CA ALA A 18 -3.12 -22.25 -8.02
C ALA A 18 -1.93 -21.40 -7.52
N ALA A 19 -0.83 -21.39 -8.28
CA ALA A 19 0.24 -20.42 -8.07
C ALA A 19 -0.28 -19.03 -8.50
N ALA A 20 -0.64 -18.19 -7.53
CA ALA A 20 -0.94 -16.79 -7.78
C ALA A 20 0.32 -16.10 -8.32
N ARG A 21 0.36 -15.83 -9.63
CA ARG A 21 1.37 -14.95 -10.22
C ARG A 21 1.07 -13.54 -9.73
N ALA A 22 1.86 -13.04 -8.78
CA ALA A 22 1.84 -11.63 -8.41
C ALA A 22 2.32 -10.82 -9.64
N GLY A 23 1.39 -10.39 -10.48
CA GLY A 23 1.67 -9.55 -11.65
C GLY A 23 2.41 -8.28 -11.25
N GLN A 24 3.34 -7.82 -12.07
CA GLN A 24 3.94 -6.51 -11.86
C GLN A 24 2.88 -5.41 -12.03
N PRO A 25 2.95 -4.31 -11.26
CA PRO A 25 2.00 -3.22 -11.40
C PRO A 25 2.00 -2.72 -12.86
N LEU A 26 0.82 -2.70 -13.48
CA LEU A 26 0.63 -2.13 -14.82
C LEU A 26 0.71 -0.61 -14.70
N ALA A 27 1.46 0.04 -15.60
CA ALA A 27 1.52 1.49 -15.66
C ALA A 27 0.11 2.10 -15.77
N GLY A 28 -0.17 3.14 -14.97
CA GLY A 28 -1.46 3.84 -14.94
C GLY A 28 -2.50 3.32 -13.95
N GLY A 29 -2.35 2.11 -13.39
CA GLY A 29 -3.23 1.60 -12.33
C GLY A 29 -2.72 1.90 -10.93
N TRP A 30 -3.62 2.07 -9.96
CA TRP A 30 -3.27 2.00 -8.54
C TRP A 30 -3.00 0.54 -8.16
N SER A 31 -1.95 0.32 -7.36
CA SER A 31 -1.62 -0.99 -6.81
C SER A 31 -1.26 -0.88 -5.34
N PRO A 32 -1.55 -1.89 -4.51
CA PRO A 32 -1.16 -1.87 -3.10
C PRO A 32 0.36 -1.78 -2.93
N ILE A 33 0.80 -0.96 -1.98
CA ILE A 33 2.21 -0.94 -1.54
C ILE A 33 2.50 -2.28 -0.85
N ARG A 34 3.38 -3.09 -1.45
CA ARG A 34 3.65 -4.46 -0.96
C ARG A 34 4.56 -4.51 0.25
N ASN A 35 5.52 -3.60 0.32
CA ASN A 35 6.45 -3.48 1.44
C ASN A 35 6.29 -2.11 2.06
N VAL A 36 5.36 -2.00 3.01
CA VAL A 36 5.11 -0.73 3.71
C VAL A 36 6.31 -0.33 4.58
N SER A 37 7.08 -1.30 5.05
CA SER A 37 8.32 -1.07 5.81
C SER A 37 9.52 -0.71 4.91
N ASP A 38 9.32 -0.52 3.60
CA ASP A 38 10.36 0.02 2.74
C ASP A 38 10.82 1.40 3.28
N PRO A 39 12.13 1.63 3.48
CA PRO A 39 12.63 2.90 4.01
C PRO A 39 12.16 4.13 3.22
N HIS A 40 11.98 4.01 1.90
CA HIS A 40 11.48 5.10 1.06
C HIS A 40 10.00 5.41 1.38
N ILE A 41 9.17 4.39 1.57
CA ILE A 41 7.76 4.58 1.92
C ILE A 41 7.64 5.24 3.30
N GLN A 42 8.43 4.81 4.28
CA GLN A 42 8.47 5.43 5.60
C GLN A 42 8.99 6.88 5.54
N GLU A 43 10.00 7.16 4.72
CA GLU A 43 10.50 8.51 4.47
C GLU A 43 9.41 9.42 3.88
N LEU A 44 8.66 8.94 2.89
CA LEU A 44 7.54 9.68 2.30
C LEU A 44 6.45 10.00 3.34
N GLY A 45 6.15 9.06 4.24
CA GLY A 45 5.21 9.28 5.35
C GLY A 45 5.68 10.39 6.30
N GLY A 46 6.93 10.31 6.74
CA GLY A 46 7.52 11.33 7.62
C GLY A 46 7.62 12.70 6.96
N TRP A 47 7.97 12.73 5.68
CA TRP A 47 7.98 13.94 4.87
C TRP A 47 6.58 14.55 4.74
N ALA A 48 5.56 13.74 4.48
CA ALA A 48 4.17 14.20 4.33
C ALA A 48 3.66 14.86 5.62
N VAL A 49 3.91 14.26 6.79
CA VAL A 49 3.55 14.85 8.08
C VAL A 49 4.32 16.17 8.30
N THR A 50 5.61 16.20 8.01
CA THR A 50 6.44 17.41 8.16
C THR A 50 5.90 18.56 7.30
N GLU A 51 5.58 18.29 6.03
CA GLU A 51 5.06 19.29 5.10
C GLU A 51 3.64 19.74 5.50
N HIS A 52 2.80 18.83 6.00
CA HIS A 52 1.49 19.19 6.58
C HIS A 52 1.65 20.13 7.78
N VAL A 53 2.50 19.77 8.76
CA VAL A 53 2.76 20.61 9.94
C VAL A 53 3.30 21.98 9.53
N ARG A 54 4.17 22.06 8.52
CA ARG A 54 4.65 23.34 7.98
C ARG A 54 3.52 24.21 7.44
N ARG A 55 2.46 23.62 6.88
CA ARG A 55 1.28 24.32 6.32
C ARG A 55 0.21 24.64 7.36
N ALA A 56 -0.08 23.71 8.26
CA ALA A 56 -1.20 23.76 9.21
C ALA A 56 -0.80 24.25 10.61
N ASN A 57 0.47 24.12 10.98
CA ASN A 57 1.02 24.48 12.29
C ASN A 57 0.29 23.80 13.47
N ASP A 58 -0.02 22.50 13.33
CA ASP A 58 -0.78 21.71 14.31
C ASP A 58 0.09 20.77 15.17
N GLY A 59 1.38 20.66 14.87
CA GLY A 59 2.34 19.93 15.69
C GLY A 59 2.21 18.40 15.65
N LEU A 60 1.54 17.85 14.61
CA LEU A 60 1.52 16.41 14.39
C LEU A 60 2.92 15.82 14.28
N ARG A 61 3.11 14.62 14.84
CA ARG A 61 4.37 13.87 14.80
C ARG A 61 4.13 12.55 14.09
N PHE A 62 4.98 12.25 13.12
CA PHE A 62 4.91 11.00 12.37
C PHE A 62 5.16 9.79 13.28
N GLY A 63 4.32 8.77 13.16
CA GLY A 63 4.52 7.44 13.74
C GLY A 63 5.14 6.51 12.72
N GLU A 64 4.29 5.90 11.89
CA GLU A 64 4.69 5.01 10.80
C GLU A 64 3.67 5.05 9.66
N VAL A 65 4.09 4.69 8.45
CA VAL A 65 3.15 4.31 7.40
C VAL A 65 2.64 2.90 7.70
N THR A 66 1.32 2.72 7.69
CA THR A 66 0.64 1.45 8.00
C THR A 66 0.07 0.78 6.75
N GLY A 67 -0.04 1.50 5.63
CA GLY A 67 -0.49 0.95 4.36
C GLY A 67 -0.55 1.98 3.25
N GLY A 68 -1.10 1.58 2.11
CA GLY A 68 -1.37 2.50 1.03
C GLY A 68 -1.37 1.87 -0.36
N GLU A 69 -1.52 2.74 -1.34
CA GLU A 69 -1.45 2.41 -2.77
C GLU A 69 -0.42 3.29 -3.47
N GLU A 70 0.19 2.76 -4.51
CA GLU A 70 1.11 3.47 -5.39
C GLU A 70 0.64 3.37 -6.84
N GLN A 71 0.98 4.37 -7.64
CA GLN A 71 0.65 4.42 -9.06
C GLN A 71 1.80 5.06 -9.84
N VAL A 72 2.23 4.39 -10.91
CA VAL A 72 3.21 4.92 -11.87
C VAL A 72 2.51 5.92 -12.80
N VAL A 73 3.08 7.13 -12.89
CA VAL A 73 2.67 8.23 -13.79
C VAL A 73 3.90 8.81 -14.49
N SER A 74 3.94 10.11 -14.82
CA SER A 74 5.21 10.82 -15.11
C SER A 74 5.94 11.12 -13.79
N GLY A 75 6.30 10.06 -13.05
CA GLY A 75 6.68 10.09 -11.64
C GLY A 75 5.95 8.97 -10.90
N MET A 76 5.74 9.16 -9.61
CA MET A 76 5.03 8.25 -8.73
C MET A 76 3.99 9.01 -7.92
N ASN A 77 2.80 8.43 -7.81
CA ASN A 77 1.77 8.84 -6.87
C ASN A 77 1.72 7.82 -5.73
N TYR A 78 1.57 8.31 -4.50
CA TYR A 78 1.42 7.50 -3.30
C TYR A 78 0.21 7.98 -2.50
N LYS A 79 -0.75 7.09 -2.25
CA LYS A 79 -1.80 7.26 -1.24
C LYS A 79 -1.38 6.48 0.00
N LEU A 80 -0.74 7.16 0.94
CA LEU A 80 -0.27 6.58 2.18
C LEU A 80 -1.38 6.62 3.23
N VAL A 81 -1.48 5.55 4.00
CA VAL A 81 -2.18 5.53 5.29
C VAL A 81 -1.09 5.47 6.37
N LEU A 82 -1.11 6.41 7.30
CA LEU A 82 -0.08 6.54 8.33
C LEU A 82 -0.69 6.88 9.68
N ASP A 83 -0.01 6.50 10.74
CA ASP A 83 -0.32 6.96 12.08
C ASP A 83 0.47 8.22 12.41
N ALA A 84 -0.20 9.19 13.02
CA ALA A 84 0.43 10.40 13.55
C ALA A 84 -0.10 10.71 14.96
N THR A 85 0.77 11.29 15.76
CA THR A 85 0.50 11.66 17.16
C THR A 85 0.38 13.17 17.28
N ASP A 86 -0.68 13.67 17.88
CA ASP A 86 -0.83 15.10 18.18
C ASP A 86 0.03 15.57 19.37
N ALA A 87 -0.09 16.85 19.69
CA ALA A 87 0.62 17.47 20.81
C ALA A 87 0.20 16.89 22.18
N ASP A 88 -1.04 16.42 22.30
CA ASP A 88 -1.57 15.80 23.52
C ASP A 88 -1.20 14.31 23.65
N GLY A 89 -0.50 13.76 22.65
CA GLY A 89 -0.06 12.37 22.64
C GLY A 89 -1.11 11.39 22.12
N LYS A 90 -2.22 11.88 21.56
CA LYS A 90 -3.24 11.02 20.95
C LYS A 90 -2.80 10.60 19.56
N VAL A 91 -2.84 9.30 19.33
CA VAL A 91 -2.55 8.69 18.02
C VAL A 91 -3.85 8.62 17.20
N ALA A 92 -3.76 8.97 15.92
CA ALA A 92 -4.82 8.79 14.95
C ALA A 92 -4.25 8.44 13.57
N ALA A 93 -5.05 7.77 12.75
CA ALA A 93 -4.70 7.44 11.38
C ALA A 93 -5.04 8.61 10.44
N TYR A 94 -4.17 8.81 9.45
CA TYR A 94 -4.28 9.85 8.43
C TYR A 94 -4.02 9.27 7.04
N GLY A 95 -4.70 9.84 6.05
CA GLY A 95 -4.39 9.66 4.64
C GLY A 95 -3.52 10.79 4.12
N ALA A 96 -2.44 10.46 3.41
CA ALA A 96 -1.59 11.42 2.71
C ALA A 96 -1.50 11.05 1.23
N PHE A 97 -1.72 12.01 0.33
CA PHE A 97 -1.45 11.86 -1.09
C PHE A 97 -0.19 12.64 -1.44
N VAL A 98 0.87 11.92 -1.82
CA VAL A 98 2.15 12.46 -2.24
C VAL A 98 2.39 12.17 -3.73
N TYR A 99 2.84 13.17 -4.48
CA TYR A 99 3.45 13.00 -5.79
C TYR A 99 4.98 13.16 -5.67
N GLU A 100 5.73 12.29 -6.34
CA GLU A 100 7.19 12.34 -6.40
C GLU A 100 7.70 12.09 -7.81
N GLN A 101 8.71 12.87 -8.22
CA GLN A 101 9.49 12.64 -9.43
C GLN A 101 10.97 12.75 -9.09
N SER A 102 11.59 11.60 -8.82
CA SER A 102 12.96 11.52 -8.29
C SER A 102 14.02 12.14 -9.22
N TRP A 103 13.88 11.98 -10.55
CA TRP A 103 14.87 12.50 -11.51
C TRP A 103 14.89 14.02 -11.67
N THR A 104 13.88 14.73 -11.17
CA THR A 104 13.86 16.21 -11.09
C THR A 104 13.92 16.73 -9.65
N ASN A 105 13.98 15.83 -8.66
CA ASN A 105 13.81 16.15 -7.24
C ASN A 105 12.50 16.91 -6.94
N THR A 106 11.45 16.64 -7.71
CA THR A 106 10.13 17.24 -7.48
C THR A 106 9.37 16.37 -6.50
N ARG A 107 8.78 16.99 -5.47
CA ARG A 107 7.89 16.32 -4.53
C ARG A 107 6.78 17.27 -4.07
N GLU A 108 5.56 16.78 -4.01
CA GLU A 108 4.39 17.57 -3.63
C GLU A 108 3.46 16.78 -2.70
N LEU A 109 3.03 17.43 -1.62
CA LEU A 109 1.95 16.95 -0.77
C LEU A 109 0.64 17.47 -1.36
N VAL A 110 -0.10 16.60 -2.03
CA VAL A 110 -1.36 16.90 -2.71
C VAL A 110 -2.50 17.05 -1.71
N SER A 111 -2.59 16.14 -0.74
CA SER A 111 -3.59 16.22 0.34
C SER A 111 -3.13 15.50 1.60
N PHE A 112 -3.62 15.97 2.75
CA PHE A 112 -3.44 15.32 4.05
C PHE A 112 -4.73 15.48 4.87
N ALA A 113 -5.30 14.39 5.38
CA ALA A 113 -6.55 14.40 6.13
C ALA A 113 -6.65 13.19 7.07
N PRO A 114 -7.48 13.24 8.13
CA PRO A 114 -7.79 12.05 8.93
C PRO A 114 -8.28 10.90 8.05
N ALA A 115 -7.82 9.68 8.33
CA ALA A 115 -8.33 8.49 7.67
C ALA A 115 -9.78 8.24 8.13
N SER A 116 -10.67 7.88 7.20
CA SER A 116 -12.08 7.55 7.46
C SER A 116 -12.30 6.06 7.64
#